data_AF-A0A2D8XAR0-F1
#
_entry.id   AF-A0A2D8XAR0-F1
#
_cell.length_a   1.000
_cell.length_b   1.000
_cell.length_c   1.000
_cell.angle_alpha   90.00
_cell.angle_beta   90.00
_cell.angle_gamma   90.00
#
_symmetry.space_group_name_H-M   'P 1'
#
loop_
_entity.id
_entity.type
_entity.pdbx_description
1 polymer ?
#
loop_
_entity_poly.entity_id
_entity_poly.type
_entity_poly.pdbx_seq_one_letter_code
_entity_poly.pdbx_strand_id
1 'polypeptide(L)'
;MRRNDEQKHEIGIDPDDLNLVMEVWIRDVSFFDIQKAAQEMFNISKDGEMSLNLEGYYKYAFTNWVVRTNPSLSTQELMKLKGYVGEQISALLPSPNELGEMMSGGFTKGGNK
;
A
#
# COMPACT_ATOMS: atom_id res chain seq x y z
N MET A 1 -1.82 -21.60 -13.56
CA MET A 1 -0.40 -21.27 -13.78
C MET A 1 0.07 -20.51 -12.55
N ARG A 2 1.10 -20.97 -11.84
CA ARG A 2 1.74 -20.23 -10.75
C ARG A 2 3.16 -19.91 -11.20
N ARG A 3 3.44 -18.68 -11.63
CA ARG A 3 4.81 -18.19 -11.88
C ARG A 3 4.84 -16.68 -11.60
N ASN A 4 5.25 -16.35 -10.37
CA ASN A 4 5.69 -15.04 -9.88
C ASN A 4 4.68 -13.90 -9.99
N ASP A 5 3.61 -13.96 -9.19
CA ASP A 5 2.74 -12.81 -8.93
C ASP A 5 3.42 -11.82 -7.94
N GLU A 6 4.76 -11.74 -7.92
CA GLU A 6 5.56 -10.87 -7.04
C GLU A 6 6.67 -10.14 -7.81
N GLN A 7 6.79 -8.82 -7.59
CA GLN A 7 7.81 -7.95 -8.15
C GLN A 7 8.79 -7.52 -7.06
N LYS A 8 10.10 -7.67 -7.33
CA LYS A 8 11.17 -7.18 -6.47
C LYS A 8 11.41 -5.68 -6.73
N HIS A 9 11.53 -4.92 -5.66
CA HIS A 9 11.93 -3.52 -5.65
C HIS A 9 13.11 -3.33 -4.69
N GLU A 10 13.95 -2.34 -4.98
CA GLU A 10 14.99 -1.86 -4.09
C GLU A 10 14.63 -0.44 -3.68
N ILE A 11 14.58 -0.18 -2.38
CA ILE A 11 14.25 1.12 -1.82
C ILE A 11 15.40 1.63 -0.95
N GLY A 12 15.65 2.93 -1.00
CA GLY A 12 16.61 3.57 -0.09
C GLY A 12 16.08 3.54 1.35
N ILE A 13 16.93 3.26 2.32
CA ILE A 13 16.56 3.30 3.74
C ILE A 13 17.18 4.46 4.53
N ASP A 14 18.11 5.18 3.91
CA ASP A 14 18.71 6.40 4.43
C ASP A 14 18.69 7.49 3.33
N PRO A 15 18.12 8.68 3.59
CA PRO A 15 18.14 9.78 2.61
C PRO A 15 19.55 10.35 2.39
N ASP A 16 20.47 10.16 3.34
CA ASP A 16 21.84 10.70 3.29
C ASP A 16 22.85 9.68 2.72
N ASP A 17 22.48 8.39 2.61
CA ASP A 17 23.29 7.34 1.98
C ASP A 17 22.48 6.53 0.94
N LEU A 18 22.67 6.90 -0.33
CA LEU A 18 21.99 6.28 -1.48
C LEU A 18 22.40 4.82 -1.74
N ASN A 19 23.49 4.34 -1.14
CA ASN A 19 23.92 2.94 -1.30
C ASN A 19 23.21 2.01 -0.31
N LEU A 20 22.58 2.56 0.73
CA LEU A 20 21.91 1.78 1.75
C LEU A 20 20.48 1.48 1.32
N VAL A 21 20.25 0.25 0.85
CA VAL A 21 18.98 -0.20 0.29
C VAL A 21 18.38 -1.39 1.05
N MET A 22 17.06 -1.51 0.96
CA MET A 22 16.29 -2.68 1.39
C MET A 22 15.53 -3.25 0.18
N GLU A 23 15.47 -4.57 0.10
CA GLU A 23 14.70 -5.25 -0.95
C GLU A 23 13.28 -5.50 -0.46
N VAL A 24 12.28 -5.27 -1.31
CA VAL A 24 10.86 -5.43 -1.01
C VAL A 24 10.20 -6.20 -2.14
N TRP A 25 9.41 -7.22 -1.83
CA TRP A 25 8.62 -7.96 -2.81
C TRP A 25 7.16 -7.60 -2.66
N ILE A 26 6.59 -6.98 -3.69
CA ILE A 26 5.18 -6.61 -3.75
C ILE A 26 4.48 -7.59 -4.67
N ARG A 27 3.36 -8.17 -4.22
CA ARG A 27 2.54 -8.98 -5.11
C ARG A 27 1.62 -8.13 -5.98
N ASP A 28 1.15 -8.71 -7.08
CA ASP A 28 0.10 -8.11 -7.89
C ASP A 28 -1.15 -7.85 -7.03
N VAL A 29 -1.67 -6.63 -7.13
CA VAL A 29 -2.86 -6.18 -6.40
C VAL A 29 -4.08 -6.38 -7.27
N SER A 30 -4.99 -7.26 -6.84
CA SER A 30 -6.21 -7.54 -7.59
C SER A 30 -7.29 -6.49 -7.34
N PHE A 31 -8.30 -6.45 -8.22
CA PHE A 31 -9.49 -5.61 -8.02
C PHE A 31 -10.16 -5.84 -6.65
N PHE A 32 -10.23 -7.10 -6.18
CA PHE A 32 -10.84 -7.39 -4.88
C PHE A 32 -9.98 -6.93 -3.70
N ASP A 33 -8.65 -6.91 -3.85
CA ASP A 33 -7.77 -6.36 -2.83
C ASP A 33 -7.99 -4.86 -2.66
N ILE A 34 -8.16 -4.14 -3.77
CA ILE A 34 -8.51 -2.72 -3.78
C ILE A 34 -9.83 -2.47 -3.03
N GLN A 35 -10.87 -3.25 -3.30
CA GLN A 35 -12.15 -3.11 -2.60
C GLN A 35 -12.02 -3.37 -1.09
N LYS A 36 -11.25 -4.37 -0.69
CA LYS A 36 -11.01 -4.67 0.73
C LYS A 36 -10.20 -3.58 1.43
N ALA A 37 -9.12 -3.11 0.79
CA ALA A 37 -8.33 -2.02 1.35
C ALA A 37 -9.15 -0.73 1.50
N ALA A 38 -10.05 -0.45 0.56
CA ALA A 38 -10.97 0.67 0.69
C ALA A 38 -11.95 0.49 1.88
N GLN A 39 -12.46 -0.72 2.12
CA GLN A 39 -13.29 -0.98 3.31
C GLN A 39 -12.54 -0.73 4.62
N GLU A 40 -11.25 -1.04 4.68
CA GLU A 40 -10.40 -0.76 5.85
C GLU A 40 -10.09 0.74 5.98
N MET A 41 -10.12 1.48 4.87
CA MET A 41 -9.81 2.91 4.82
C MET A 41 -10.98 3.80 5.22
N PHE A 42 -12.23 3.41 4.98
CA PHE A 42 -13.38 4.26 5.25
C PHE A 42 -14.13 3.82 6.51
N ASN A 43 -14.18 4.70 7.50
CA ASN A 43 -15.03 4.55 8.66
C ASN A 43 -16.31 5.35 8.44
N ILE A 44 -17.46 4.68 8.53
CA ILE A 44 -18.79 5.31 8.50
C ILE A 44 -19.36 5.23 9.91
N SER A 45 -19.55 6.38 10.55
CA SER A 45 -20.19 6.46 11.86
C SER A 45 -21.69 6.16 11.76
N LYS A 46 -22.33 5.87 12.89
CA LYS A 46 -23.79 5.63 12.95
C LYS A 46 -24.60 6.86 12.49
N ASP A 47 -24.01 8.04 12.60
CA ASP A 47 -24.63 9.33 12.27
C ASP A 47 -24.39 9.71 10.80
N GLY A 48 -23.72 8.84 10.03
CA GLY A 48 -23.43 9.05 8.61
C GLY A 48 -22.17 9.87 8.33
N GLU A 49 -21.40 10.23 9.36
CA GLU A 49 -20.11 10.90 9.17
C GLU A 49 -19.06 9.93 8.62
N MET A 50 -18.38 10.33 7.56
CA MET A 50 -17.27 9.57 6.98
C MET A 50 -15.95 10.11 7.49
N SER A 51 -15.08 9.21 7.93
CA SER A 51 -13.68 9.51 8.28
C SER A 51 -12.74 8.51 7.63
N LEU A 52 -11.50 8.93 7.45
CA LEU A 52 -10.45 8.08 6.88
C LEU A 52 -9.65 7.38 7.98
N ASN A 53 -9.45 6.10 7.80
CA ASN A 53 -8.60 5.23 8.59
C ASN A 53 -7.37 4.82 7.77
N LEU A 54 -6.42 5.75 7.61
CA LEU A 54 -5.19 5.48 6.86
C LEU A 54 -4.34 4.39 7.54
N GLU A 55 -4.40 4.27 8.87
CA GLU A 55 -3.73 3.19 9.58
C GLU A 55 -4.30 1.82 9.19
N GLY A 56 -5.62 1.68 9.13
CA GLY A 56 -6.31 0.47 8.66
C GLY A 56 -5.93 0.10 7.23
N TYR A 57 -5.89 1.11 6.35
CA TYR A 57 -5.42 0.95 4.98
C TYR A 57 -3.99 0.39 4.91
N TYR A 58 -3.01 1.05 5.53
CA TYR A 58 -1.61 0.63 5.45
C TYR A 58 -1.36 -0.70 6.15
N LYS A 59 -2.07 -0.98 7.25
CA LYS A 59 -2.04 -2.28 7.91
C LYS A 59 -2.52 -3.38 6.96
N TYR A 60 -3.63 -3.17 6.26
CA TYR A 60 -4.10 -4.10 5.25
C TYR A 60 -3.08 -4.28 4.13
N ALA A 61 -2.59 -3.17 3.58
CA ALA A 61 -1.64 -3.15 2.47
C ALA A 61 -0.34 -3.89 2.81
N PHE A 62 0.30 -3.59 3.95
CA PHE A 62 1.51 -4.28 4.38
C PHE A 62 1.28 -5.74 4.76
N THR A 63 0.09 -6.10 5.24
CA THR A 63 -0.22 -7.50 5.56
C THR A 63 -0.43 -8.34 4.31
N ASN A 64 -1.04 -7.74 3.28
CA ASN A 64 -1.56 -8.49 2.14
C ASN A 64 -0.71 -8.33 0.88
N TRP A 65 -0.06 -7.19 0.66
CA TRP A 65 0.62 -6.87 -0.61
C TRP A 65 2.13 -6.95 -0.51
N VAL A 66 2.70 -6.64 0.66
CA VAL A 66 4.12 -6.88 0.92
C VAL A 66 4.31 -8.36 1.26
N VAL A 67 4.93 -9.10 0.34
CA VAL A 67 5.13 -10.55 0.50
C VAL A 67 6.28 -10.84 1.45
N ARG A 68 7.40 -10.12 1.26
CA ARG A 68 8.61 -10.21 2.09
C ARG A 68 9.50 -9.00 1.90
N THR A 69 10.42 -8.81 2.83
CA THR A 69 11.49 -7.81 2.77
C THR A 69 12.84 -8.44 3.09
N ASN A 70 13.92 -7.76 2.71
CA ASN A 70 15.28 -8.09 3.12
C ASN A 70 16.01 -6.80 3.57
N PRO A 71 16.22 -6.58 4.87
CA PRO A 71 16.01 -7.51 6.00
C PRO A 71 14.54 -7.87 6.21
N SER A 72 14.28 -9.06 6.76
CA SER A 72 12.92 -9.57 6.98
C SER A 72 12.23 -8.78 8.10
N LEU A 73 11.15 -8.09 7.76
CA LEU A 73 10.32 -7.32 8.68
C LEU A 73 8.92 -7.96 8.76
N SER A 74 8.39 -8.05 9.97
CA SER A 74 6.98 -8.33 10.21
C SER A 74 6.11 -7.12 9.86
N THR A 75 4.81 -7.35 9.64
CA THR A 75 3.85 -6.25 9.43
C THR A 75 3.89 -5.22 10.57
N GLN A 76 4.06 -5.65 11.83
CA GLN A 76 4.14 -4.72 12.96
C GLN A 76 5.41 -3.85 12.92
N GLU A 77 6.51 -4.37 12.38
CA GLU A 77 7.74 -3.59 12.19
C GLU A 77 7.61 -2.65 11.00
N LEU A 78 6.97 -3.09 9.90
CA LEU A 78 6.63 -2.23 8.75
C LEU A 78 5.79 -1.02 9.17
N MET A 79 4.79 -1.24 10.04
CA MET A 79 3.95 -0.16 10.58
C MET A 79 4.70 0.83 11.49
N LYS A 80 5.91 0.49 11.94
CA LYS A 80 6.76 1.31 12.82
C LYS A 80 7.96 1.91 12.11
N LEU A 81 8.04 1.77 10.79
CA LEU A 81 9.13 2.33 10.00
C LEU A 81 9.21 3.84 10.17
N LYS A 82 10.43 4.38 10.08
CA LYS A 82 10.66 5.82 10.01
C LYS A 82 10.00 6.38 8.76
N GLY A 83 9.60 7.66 8.83
CA GLY A 83 8.84 8.34 7.76
C GLY A 83 9.42 8.12 6.36
N TYR A 84 10.73 8.28 6.18
CA TYR A 84 11.39 8.09 4.89
C TYR A 84 11.21 6.67 4.33
N VAL A 85 11.55 5.64 5.10
CA VAL A 85 11.42 4.24 4.65
C VAL A 85 9.95 3.87 4.42
N GLY A 86 9.06 4.35 5.30
CA GLY A 86 7.62 4.17 5.14
C GLY A 86 7.09 4.79 3.84
N GLU A 87 7.55 5.99 3.48
CA GLU A 87 7.21 6.67 2.24
C GLU A 87 7.69 5.89 1.01
N GLN A 88 8.94 5.40 1.03
CA GLN A 88 9.50 4.61 -0.06
C GLN A 88 8.70 3.33 -0.32
N ILE A 89 8.31 2.59 0.73
CA ILE A 89 7.46 1.40 0.56
C ILE A 89 6.07 1.80 0.08
N SER A 90 5.48 2.84 0.66
CA SER A 90 4.12 3.28 0.32
C SER A 90 4.00 3.73 -1.13
N ALA A 91 5.07 4.28 -1.71
CA ALA A 91 5.13 4.64 -3.13
C ALA A 91 5.07 3.45 -4.09
N LEU A 92 5.32 2.22 -3.61
CA LEU A 92 5.19 0.99 -4.38
C LEU A 92 3.77 0.40 -4.32
N LEU A 93 2.91 0.94 -3.45
CA LEU A 93 1.56 0.45 -3.20
C LEU A 93 0.56 1.40 -3.86
N PRO A 94 -0.67 0.93 -4.16
CA PRO A 94 -1.77 1.82 -4.53
C PRO A 94 -1.88 2.98 -3.53
N SER A 95 -2.18 4.20 -3.99
CA SER A 95 -2.31 5.31 -3.06
C SER A 95 -3.73 5.40 -2.48
N PRO A 96 -3.90 5.76 -1.19
CA PRO A 96 -5.21 6.05 -0.60
C PRO A 96 -6.06 7.03 -1.44
N ASN A 97 -5.42 8.02 -2.04
CA ASN A 97 -6.09 9.05 -2.84
C ASN A 97 -6.67 8.47 -4.14
N GLU A 98 -5.89 7.67 -4.87
CA GLU A 98 -6.38 6.96 -6.06
C GLU A 98 -7.58 6.07 -5.72
N LEU A 99 -7.56 5.40 -4.57
CA LEU A 99 -8.69 4.57 -4.12
C LEU A 99 -9.93 5.41 -3.84
N GLY A 100 -9.77 6.58 -3.20
CA GLY A 100 -10.86 7.53 -2.99
C GLY A 100 -11.46 8.05 -4.30
N GLU A 101 -10.61 8.33 -5.30
CA GLU A 101 -11.05 8.74 -6.64
C GLU A 101 -11.78 7.62 -7.36
N MET A 102 -11.24 6.39 -7.31
CA MET A 102 -11.87 5.22 -7.91
C MET A 102 -13.29 5.02 -7.35
N MET A 103 -13.47 5.09 -6.04
CA MET A 103 -14.77 4.91 -5.40
C MET A 103 -15.76 6.06 -5.61
N SER A 104 -15.30 7.29 -5.81
CA SER A 104 -16.17 8.44 -6.13
C SER A 104 -16.63 8.49 -7.60
N GLY A 105 -16.32 7.45 -8.39
CA GLY A 105 -16.72 7.33 -9.80
C GLY A 105 -15.54 7.31 -10.78
N GLY A 106 -14.30 7.26 -10.32
CA GLY A 106 -13.10 7.15 -11.16
C GLY A 106 -13.02 5.88 -12.01
N PHE A 107 -13.72 4.79 -11.61
CA PHE A 107 -13.78 3.55 -12.41
C PHE A 107 -14.36 3.74 -13.83
N THR A 108 -15.16 4.78 -14.06
CA THR A 108 -15.77 5.06 -15.39
C THR A 108 -14.98 6.05 -16.23
N LYS A 109 -13.87 6.61 -15.71
CA LYS A 109 -13.01 7.55 -16.44
C LYS A 109 -11.84 6.86 -17.17
N GLY A 110 -11.90 5.55 -17.35
CA GLY A 110 -11.02 4.82 -18.27
C GLY A 110 -11.38 5.11 -19.72
N GLY A 111 -10.82 6.19 -20.28
CA GLY A 111 -10.99 6.50 -21.71
C GLY A 111 -10.55 7.89 -22.15
N ASN A 112 -9.27 8.24 -21.94
CA ASN A 112 -8.42 9.10 -22.79
C ASN A 112 -7.38 9.85 -21.95
N LYS A 113 -6.14 9.36 -21.95
CA LYS A 113 -4.98 10.02 -22.58
C LYS A 113 -3.78 9.10 -22.56
#